data_AF-A0A9R1CCV4-F1
#
_entry.id   AF-A0A9R1CCV4-F1
#
_cell.length_a   1.000
_cell.length_b   1.000
_cell.length_c   1.000
_cell.angle_alpha   90.00
_cell.angle_beta   90.00
_cell.angle_gamma   90.00
#
_symmetry.space_group_name_H-M   'P 1'
#
loop_
_entity.id
_entity.type
_entity.pdbx_description
1 polymer ?
#
loop_
_entity_poly.entity_id
_entity_poly.type
_entity_poly.pdbx_seq_one_letter_code
_entity_poly.pdbx_strand_id
1 'polypeptide(L)'
;MKKFFVLIILTTIICTAQVAAKPIVLRKEGFFQHKGMRMPSSTLLYADIEEDVLTLNVSNYYGIVNVIVNNTQGANIFSANSFVEGKSTIVFNLPELSNGEYIITIELDNTVYSGRFVM
;
A
#
# COMPACT_ATOMS: atom_id res chain seq x y z
N MET A 1 34.89 -16.67 -30.72
CA MET A 1 34.54 -16.52 -29.28
C MET A 1 33.83 -15.20 -28.93
N LYS A 2 34.06 -14.08 -29.64
CA LYS A 2 33.36 -12.80 -29.40
C LYS A 2 31.83 -12.82 -29.59
N LYS A 3 31.30 -13.62 -30.54
CA LYS A 3 29.86 -13.68 -30.85
C LYS A 3 29.02 -14.36 -29.76
N PHE A 4 29.62 -15.26 -28.96
CA PHE A 4 28.96 -15.91 -27.83
C PHE A 4 28.80 -14.96 -26.63
N PHE A 5 29.78 -14.09 -26.39
CA PHE A 5 29.69 -13.04 -25.36
C PHE A 5 28.57 -12.02 -25.65
N VAL A 6 28.35 -11.66 -26.92
CA VAL A 6 27.26 -10.75 -27.30
C VAL A 6 25.88 -11.37 -27.04
N LEU A 7 25.72 -12.69 -27.22
CA LEU A 7 24.46 -13.38 -26.95
C LEU A 7 24.13 -13.45 -25.44
N ILE A 8 25.15 -13.60 -24.59
CA ILE A 8 25.01 -13.62 -23.12
C ILE A 8 24.65 -12.22 -22.59
N ILE A 9 25.26 -11.16 -23.12
CA ILE A 9 24.95 -9.78 -22.72
C ILE A 9 23.53 -9.37 -23.17
N LEU A 10 23.09 -9.84 -24.35
CA LEU A 10 21.75 -9.55 -24.87
C LEU A 10 20.64 -10.29 -24.10
N THR A 11 20.94 -11.47 -23.54
CA THR A 11 19.97 -12.24 -22.74
C THR A 11 19.84 -11.72 -21.30
N THR A 12 20.90 -11.15 -20.72
CA THR A 12 20.82 -10.56 -19.37
C THR A 12 19.98 -9.27 -19.28
N ILE A 13 19.77 -8.57 -20.40
CA ILE A 13 19.00 -7.31 -20.42
C ILE A 13 17.48 -7.56 -20.45
N ILE A 14 17.03 -8.76 -20.85
CA ILE A 14 15.60 -9.08 -21.00
C ILE A 14 14.98 -9.60 -19.69
N CYS A 15 15.80 -9.88 -18.66
CA CYS A 15 15.32 -10.37 -17.36
C CYS A 15 15.20 -9.25 -16.30
N THR A 16 14.79 -8.05 -16.71
CA THR A 16 14.09 -7.17 -15.74
C THR A 16 12.66 -7.69 -15.71
N ALA A 17 12.40 -8.69 -14.85
CA ALA A 17 11.05 -9.09 -14.53
C ALA A 17 10.30 -7.83 -14.08
N GLN A 18 9.38 -7.34 -14.92
CA GLN A 18 8.48 -6.27 -14.54
C GLN A 18 7.54 -6.87 -13.49
N VAL A 19 7.93 -6.80 -12.22
CA VAL A 19 7.02 -7.14 -11.14
C VAL A 19 5.97 -6.04 -11.15
N ALA A 20 4.78 -6.38 -11.64
CA ALA A 20 3.69 -5.43 -11.70
C ALA A 20 3.15 -5.21 -10.27
N ALA A 21 3.10 -3.95 -9.83
CA ALA A 21 2.43 -3.59 -8.60
C ALA A 21 0.98 -4.09 -8.61
N LYS A 22 0.58 -4.78 -7.53
CA LYS A 22 -0.76 -5.33 -7.34
C LYS A 22 -1.61 -4.31 -6.59
N PRO A 23 -2.70 -3.78 -7.19
CA PRO A 23 -3.55 -2.83 -6.49
C PRO A 23 -4.33 -3.51 -5.37
N ILE A 24 -4.44 -2.83 -4.24
CA ILE A 24 -5.21 -3.27 -3.08
C ILE A 24 -6.56 -2.56 -3.09
N VAL A 25 -7.63 -3.34 -3.16
CA VAL A 25 -8.99 -2.80 -3.10
C VAL A 25 -9.33 -2.41 -1.67
N LEU A 26 -9.32 -1.11 -1.39
CA LEU A 26 -9.67 -0.54 -0.10
C LEU A 26 -11.18 -0.30 0.01
N ARG A 27 -11.76 -0.68 1.14
CA ARG A 27 -13.16 -0.46 1.52
C ARG A 27 -13.21 0.35 2.79
N LYS A 28 -14.06 1.36 2.82
CA LYS A 28 -14.32 2.15 4.02
C LYS A 28 -15.19 1.35 4.97
N GLU A 29 -14.74 1.12 6.21
CA GLU A 29 -15.45 0.26 7.17
C GLU A 29 -16.51 1.01 7.99
N GLY A 30 -16.42 2.34 8.10
CA GLY A 30 -17.44 3.13 8.80
C GLY A 30 -17.06 4.60 8.91
N PHE A 31 -18.07 5.43 9.20
CA PHE A 31 -17.90 6.85 9.50
C PHE A 31 -18.62 7.14 10.81
N PHE A 32 -17.90 7.59 11.83
CA PHE A 32 -18.54 8.12 13.03
C PHE A 32 -19.04 9.54 12.71
N GLN A 33 -20.28 9.67 12.21
CA GLN A 33 -20.90 10.98 12.01
C GLN A 33 -21.29 11.57 13.37
N HIS A 34 -20.41 12.38 13.95
CA HIS A 34 -20.78 13.28 15.04
C HIS A 34 -20.85 14.71 14.53
N LYS A 35 -22.07 15.24 14.51
CA LYS A 35 -22.50 16.64 14.33
C LYS A 35 -22.44 17.21 12.91
N GLY A 36 -23.48 17.99 12.60
CA GLY A 36 -23.69 18.65 11.31
C GLY A 36 -22.50 19.52 10.94
N MET A 37 -21.73 19.05 9.96
CA MET A 37 -20.62 19.76 9.36
C MET A 37 -20.74 19.62 7.85
N ARG A 38 -20.39 20.67 7.11
CA ARG A 38 -20.31 20.65 5.64
C ARG A 38 -19.58 19.38 5.20
N MET A 39 -20.11 18.70 4.18
CA MET A 39 -19.53 17.49 3.61
C MET A 39 -18.04 17.73 3.34
N PRO A 40 -17.12 17.07 4.08
CA PRO A 40 -15.69 17.20 3.81
C PRO A 40 -15.42 16.69 2.39
N SER A 41 -14.43 17.27 1.70
CA SER A 41 -13.96 16.71 0.43
C SER A 41 -13.64 15.23 0.63
N SER A 42 -14.16 14.35 -0.24
CA SER A 42 -13.90 12.92 -0.13
C SER A 42 -12.39 12.67 -0.24
N THR A 43 -11.78 12.21 0.85
CA THR A 43 -10.41 11.70 0.84
C THR A 43 -10.30 10.59 -0.19
N LEU A 44 -9.27 10.66 -1.03
CA LEU A 44 -8.95 9.64 -2.02
C LEU A 44 -7.76 8.84 -1.51
N LEU A 45 -7.90 7.53 -1.56
CA LEU A 45 -6.94 6.59 -0.99
C LEU A 45 -6.73 5.44 -1.98
N TYR A 46 -5.49 5.21 -2.37
CA TYR A 46 -5.09 4.08 -3.22
C TYR A 46 -3.88 3.42 -2.59
N ALA A 47 -3.88 2.10 -2.53
CA ALA A 47 -2.76 1.33 -2.05
C ALA A 47 -2.39 0.27 -3.08
N ASP A 48 -1.09 0.10 -3.28
CA ASP A 48 -0.52 -0.89 -4.18
C ASP A 48 0.63 -1.60 -3.46
N ILE A 49 0.85 -2.87 -3.79
CA ILE A 49 1.96 -3.64 -3.25
C ILE A 49 2.81 -4.24 -4.36
N GLU A 50 4.11 -4.08 -4.26
CA GLU A 50 5.10 -4.63 -5.18
C GLU A 50 6.20 -5.29 -4.34
N GLU A 51 6.32 -6.62 -4.44
CA GLU A 51 7.14 -7.40 -3.49
C GLU A 51 6.79 -6.98 -2.05
N ASP A 52 7.76 -6.64 -1.22
CA ASP A 52 7.53 -6.17 0.17
C ASP A 52 7.36 -4.64 0.28
N VAL A 53 7.11 -3.93 -0.82
CA VAL A 53 6.93 -2.47 -0.84
C VAL A 53 5.46 -2.10 -0.94
N LEU A 54 4.93 -1.54 0.14
CA LEU A 54 3.58 -0.98 0.18
C LEU A 54 3.64 0.51 -0.17
N THR A 55 2.96 0.88 -1.25
CA THR A 55 2.79 2.29 -1.66
C THR A 55 1.39 2.75 -1.34
N LEU A 56 1.27 3.87 -0.62
CA LEU A 56 0.01 4.50 -0.26
C LEU A 56 -0.08 5.91 -0.85
N ASN A 57 -1.05 6.12 -1.74
CA ASN A 57 -1.37 7.43 -2.29
C ASN A 57 -2.58 8.01 -1.57
N VAL A 58 -2.38 9.16 -0.92
CA VAL A 58 -3.41 9.87 -0.16
C VAL A 58 -3.64 11.24 -0.81
N SER A 59 -4.89 11.62 -1.02
CA SER A 59 -5.24 12.97 -1.49
C SER A 59 -6.45 13.51 -0.76
N ASN A 60 -6.52 14.83 -0.64
CA ASN A 60 -7.56 15.55 0.12
C ASN A 60 -7.60 15.14 1.60
N TYR A 61 -6.42 15.01 2.22
CA TYR A 61 -6.27 14.71 3.64
C TYR A 61 -5.14 15.53 4.25
N TYR A 62 -5.32 15.98 5.49
CA TYR A 62 -4.29 16.67 6.27
C TYR A 62 -4.30 16.10 7.68
N GLY A 63 -3.22 15.42 8.08
CA GLY A 63 -3.19 14.72 9.35
C GLY A 63 -2.32 13.47 9.34
N ILE A 64 -2.43 12.69 10.42
CA ILE A 64 -1.68 11.45 10.59
C ILE A 64 -2.45 10.29 9.96
N VAL A 65 -1.77 9.57 9.09
CA VAL A 65 -2.22 8.29 8.54
C VAL A 65 -1.56 7.18 9.35
N ASN A 66 -2.34 6.28 9.93
CA ASN A 66 -1.82 5.04 10.50
C ASN A 66 -2.05 3.89 9.53
N VAL A 67 -1.04 3.05 9.32
CA VAL A 67 -1.10 1.87 8.47
C VAL A 67 -0.75 0.67 9.33
N ILE A 68 -1.62 -0.33 9.31
CA ILE A 68 -1.47 -1.58 10.05
C ILE A 68 -1.65 -2.74 9.07
N VAL A 69 -0.75 -3.70 9.08
CA VAL A 69 -0.87 -4.95 8.31
C VAL A 69 -0.96 -6.11 9.29
N ASN A 70 -2.03 -6.89 9.17
CA ASN A 70 -2.26 -8.09 9.94
C ASN A 70 -2.27 -9.31 9.04
N ASN A 71 -1.87 -10.47 9.56
CA ASN A 71 -2.18 -11.74 8.90
C ASN A 71 -3.66 -12.11 9.12
N THR A 72 -4.14 -13.16 8.44
CA THR A 72 -5.54 -13.63 8.59
C THR A 72 -5.90 -14.16 9.98
N GLN A 73 -4.91 -14.45 10.83
CA GLN A 73 -5.12 -14.83 12.23
C GLN A 73 -5.23 -13.61 13.17
N GLY A 74 -5.14 -12.39 12.62
CA GLY A 74 -5.22 -11.15 13.37
C GLY A 74 -3.91 -10.73 14.04
N ALA A 75 -2.79 -11.39 13.76
CA ALA A 75 -1.49 -10.97 14.29
C ALA A 75 -0.96 -9.78 13.49
N ASN A 76 -0.51 -8.74 14.20
CA ASN A 76 0.12 -7.56 13.62
C ASN A 76 1.53 -7.89 13.11
N ILE A 77 1.72 -7.66 11.82
CA ILE A 77 2.98 -7.90 11.10
C ILE A 77 3.74 -6.60 10.87
N PHE A 78 3.02 -5.50 10.67
CA PHE A 78 3.61 -4.20 10.41
C PHE A 78 2.70 -3.08 10.91
N SER A 79 3.30 -2.02 11.46
CA SER A 79 2.59 -0.80 11.80
C SER A 79 3.49 0.42 11.61
N ALA A 80 2.97 1.44 10.96
CA ALA A 80 3.67 2.71 10.77
C ALA A 80 2.67 3.86 10.69
N ASN A 81 3.19 5.07 10.83
CA ASN A 81 2.42 6.27 10.60
C ASN A 81 3.20 7.29 9.78
N SER A 82 2.47 8.21 9.16
CA SER A 82 3.06 9.32 8.42
C SER A 82 2.12 10.52 8.46
N PHE A 83 2.70 11.72 8.47
CA PHE A 83 1.94 12.95 8.35
C PHE A 83 1.76 13.32 6.88
N VAL A 84 0.52 13.60 6.48
CA VAL A 84 0.15 13.95 5.11
C VAL A 84 -0.29 15.40 5.03
N GLU A 85 0.19 16.08 3.99
CA GLU A 85 -0.15 17.48 3.70
C GLU A 85 -0.87 17.62 2.35
N GLY A 86 -2.16 17.30 2.35
CA GLY A 86 -3.02 17.42 1.17
C GLY A 86 -2.90 16.22 0.25
N LYS A 87 -1.85 16.18 -0.60
CA LYS A 87 -1.58 15.09 -1.55
C LYS A 87 -0.18 14.54 -1.30
N SER A 88 -0.09 13.26 -0.99
CA SER A 88 1.20 12.61 -0.69
C SER A 88 1.20 11.16 -1.15
N THR A 89 2.38 10.69 -1.53
CA THR A 89 2.68 9.27 -1.76
C THR A 89 3.61 8.82 -0.64
N ILE A 90 3.20 7.82 0.12
CA ILE A 90 3.95 7.27 1.24
C ILE A 90 4.40 5.86 0.85
N VAL A 91 5.66 5.53 1.12
CA VAL A 91 6.23 4.21 0.81
C VAL A 91 6.65 3.56 2.11
N PHE A 92 6.23 2.32 2.30
CA PHE A 92 6.58 1.49 3.44
C PHE A 92 7.27 0.22 2.97
N ASN A 93 8.44 -0.07 3.53
CA ASN A 93 9.08 -1.37 3.38
C ASN A 93 8.51 -2.29 4.46
N LEU A 94 7.75 -3.29 4.03
CA LEU A 94 7.24 -4.34 4.91
C LEU A 94 8.39 -5.29 5.29
N PRO A 95 8.30 -5.99 6.43
CA PRO A 95 9.15 -7.15 6.65
C PRO A 95 8.87 -8.21 5.58
N GLU A 96 9.85 -9.08 5.34
CA GLU A 96 9.68 -10.22 4.42
C GLU A 96 8.43 -11.02 4.81
N LEU A 97 7.44 -11.02 3.92
CA LEU A 97 6.15 -11.67 4.14
C LEU A 97 6.13 -13.05 3.51
N SER A 98 5.76 -14.06 4.28
CA SER A 98 5.47 -15.39 3.74
C SER A 98 4.30 -15.34 2.74
N ASN A 99 4.31 -16.26 1.76
CA ASN A 99 3.16 -16.42 0.85
C ASN A 99 1.87 -16.64 1.65
N GLY A 100 0.86 -15.82 1.38
CA GLY A 100 -0.38 -15.83 2.14
C GLY A 100 -1.23 -14.59 1.94
N GLU A 101 -2.43 -14.62 2.53
CA GLU A 101 -3.34 -13.48 2.56
C GLU A 101 -3.06 -12.60 3.78
N TYR A 102 -3.13 -11.29 3.57
CA TYR A 102 -2.94 -10.26 4.59
C TYR A 102 -4.05 -9.23 4.52
N ILE A 103 -4.29 -8.57 5.65
CA ILE A 103 -5.27 -7.49 5.79
C ILE A 103 -4.52 -6.21 6.09
N ILE A 104 -4.70 -5.20 5.24
CA ILE A 104 -4.25 -3.83 5.51
C ILE A 104 -5.40 -3.04 6.12
N THR A 105 -5.10 -2.28 7.17
CA THR A 105 -5.99 -1.29 7.78
C THR A 105 -5.32 0.07 7.73
N ILE A 106 -6.06 1.08 7.27
CA ILE A 106 -5.59 2.46 7.16
C ILE A 106 -6.55 3.33 7.94
N GLU A 107 -6.03 4.00 8.96
CA GLU A 107 -6.80 4.89 9.83
C GLU A 107 -6.46 6.34 9.52
N LEU A 108 -7.51 7.11 9.19
CA LEU A 108 -7.47 8.53 8.89
C LEU A 108 -8.41 9.25 9.85
N ASP A 109 -7.89 9.78 10.96
CA ASP A 109 -8.70 10.41 12.02
C ASP A 109 -9.91 9.52 12.42
N ASN A 110 -11.14 9.90 12.07
CA ASN A 110 -12.35 9.14 12.41
C ASN A 110 -12.83 8.16 11.31
N THR A 111 -12.00 7.89 10.29
CA THR A 111 -12.33 6.97 9.20
C THR A 111 -11.34 5.83 9.10
N VAL A 112 -11.86 4.60 9.00
CA VAL A 112 -11.05 3.40 8.80
C VAL A 112 -11.33 2.83 7.41
N TYR A 113 -10.26 2.46 6.71
CA TYR A 113 -10.29 1.71 5.46
C TYR A 113 -9.59 0.38 5.65
N SER A 114 -10.11 -0.68 5.05
CA SER A 114 -9.47 -2.00 5.04
C SER A 114 -9.39 -2.58 3.64
N GLY A 115 -8.38 -3.40 3.41
CA GLY A 115 -8.19 -4.12 2.17
C GLY A 115 -7.52 -5.46 2.42
N ARG A 116 -7.58 -6.33 1.43
CA ARG A 116 -6.89 -7.63 1.44
C ARG A 116 -5.92 -7.70 0.28
N PHE A 117 -4.77 -8.28 0.52
CA PHE A 117 -3.77 -8.54 -0.51
C PHE A 117 -3.11 -9.90 -0.27
N VAL A 118 -2.46 -10.42 -1.31
CA VAL A 118 -1.77 -11.72 -1.29
C VAL A 118 -0.35 -11.50 -1.76
N MET A 119 0.60 -12.04 -1.00
CA MET A 119 2.00 -12.17 -1.43
C MET A 119 2.15 -13.34 -2.39
#